data_AF-A0A7C7BU39-F1
#
_entry.id   AF-A0A7C7BU39-F1
#
_cell.length_a   1.000
_cell.length_b   1.000
_cell.length_c   1.000
_cell.angle_alpha   90.00
_cell.angle_beta   90.00
_cell.angle_gamma   90.00
#
_symmetry.space_group_name_H-M   'P 1'
#
loop_
_entity.id
_entity.type
_entity.pdbx_description
1 polymer ?
#
loop_
_entity_poly.entity_id
_entity_poly.type
_entity_poly.pdbx_seq_one_letter_code
_entity_poly.pdbx_strand_id
1 'polypeptide(L)'
;MTAKGLLSGLISRRIHLSVQDGELKVNAPKGILNQADLNELRRLKTGIINALTDALKEVLFEHDERRAIAEIDGKLSPEEAEKLAIKRVLRPFLQPNGQLVIPFDSDPKYHWWKDGKMNLSEIKKETEGIIGPWHLILKRNNHEAN
;
A
#
# COMPACT_ATOMS: atom_id res chain seq x y z
N MET A 1 3.51 7.94 -22.48
CA MET A 1 3.66 7.72 -21.02
C MET A 1 2.38 7.07 -20.48
N THR A 2 2.49 5.95 -19.74
CA THR A 2 1.34 5.23 -19.13
C THR A 2 1.11 5.68 -17.68
N ALA A 3 -0.08 5.44 -17.13
CA ALA A 3 -0.39 5.75 -15.72
C ALA A 3 0.59 5.07 -14.74
N LYS A 4 0.88 3.78 -14.94
CA LYS A 4 1.88 3.04 -14.14
C LYS A 4 3.29 3.61 -14.28
N GLY A 5 3.70 4.01 -15.49
CA GLY A 5 5.01 4.63 -15.73
C GLY A 5 5.16 5.99 -15.04
N LEU A 6 4.11 6.83 -15.10
CA LEU A 6 4.09 8.11 -14.39
C LEU A 6 4.12 7.90 -12.86
N LEU A 7 3.32 6.97 -12.33
CA LEU A 7 3.30 6.62 -10.91
C LEU A 7 4.70 6.25 -10.40
N SER A 8 5.41 5.36 -11.10
CA SER A 8 6.77 4.95 -10.73
C SER A 8 7.77 6.11 -10.70
N GLY A 9 7.68 7.01 -11.69
CA GLY A 9 8.54 8.21 -11.77
C GLY A 9 8.26 9.22 -10.65
N LEU A 10 6.99 9.42 -10.30
CA LEU A 10 6.59 10.34 -9.22
C LEU A 10 7.00 9.80 -7.84
N ILE A 11 6.83 8.50 -7.60
CA ILE A 11 7.24 7.84 -6.36
C ILE A 11 8.76 7.95 -6.15
N SER A 12 9.55 7.76 -7.20
CA SER A 12 11.02 7.94 -7.16
C SER A 12 11.42 9.36 -6.74
N ARG A 13 10.55 10.35 -6.99
CA ARG A 13 10.72 11.76 -6.59
C ARG A 13 10.09 12.09 -5.22
N ARG A 14 9.74 11.07 -4.43
CA ARG A 14 9.06 11.19 -3.12
C ARG A 14 7.69 11.88 -3.20
N ILE A 15 7.00 11.74 -4.33
CA ILE A 15 5.64 12.24 -4.52
C ILE A 15 4.68 11.09 -4.23
N HIS A 16 3.79 11.29 -3.28
CA HIS A 16 2.81 10.31 -2.87
C HIS A 16 1.45 10.63 -3.49
N LEU A 17 0.76 9.59 -3.95
CA LEU A 17 -0.55 9.68 -4.59
C LEU A 17 -1.52 8.79 -3.82
N SER A 18 -2.73 9.26 -3.61
CA SER A 18 -3.80 8.49 -2.96
C SER A 18 -5.15 8.81 -3.57
N VAL A 19 -6.07 7.85 -3.55
CA VAL A 19 -7.48 8.10 -3.91
C VAL A 19 -8.28 8.31 -2.63
N GLN A 20 -8.97 9.43 -2.51
CA GLN A 20 -9.87 9.76 -1.40
C GLN A 20 -11.18 10.28 -2.00
N ASP A 21 -12.32 9.68 -1.64
CA ASP A 21 -13.65 10.07 -2.11
C ASP A 21 -13.77 10.12 -3.65
N GLY A 22 -13.08 9.20 -4.35
CA GLY A 22 -13.02 9.17 -5.81
C GLY A 22 -12.10 10.23 -6.45
N GLU A 23 -11.40 11.02 -5.63
CA GLU A 23 -10.44 12.02 -6.09
C GLU A 23 -8.99 11.59 -5.90
N LEU A 24 -8.16 11.90 -6.89
CA LEU A 24 -6.71 11.75 -6.77
C LEU A 24 -6.14 12.91 -5.95
N LYS A 25 -5.62 12.60 -4.76
CA LYS A 25 -4.84 13.52 -3.93
C LYS A 25 -3.35 13.30 -4.20
N VAL A 26 -2.62 14.41 -4.30
CA VAL A 26 -1.17 14.43 -4.54
C VAL A 26 -0.51 15.09 -3.35
N ASN A 27 0.44 14.41 -2.73
CA ASN A 27 1.27 14.95 -1.66
C ASN A 27 2.73 14.98 -2.13
N ALA A 28 3.28 16.17 -2.29
CA ALA A 28 4.62 16.40 -2.82
C ALA A 28 5.34 17.48 -2.02
N PRO A 29 6.68 17.39 -1.85
CA PRO A 29 7.47 18.49 -1.31
C PRO A 29 7.34 19.74 -2.19
N LYS A 30 7.38 20.92 -1.55
CA LYS A 30 7.23 22.21 -2.26
C LYS A 30 8.31 22.36 -3.35
N GLY A 31 7.89 22.74 -4.55
CA GLY A 31 8.79 22.97 -5.69
C GLY A 31 9.21 21.70 -6.46
N ILE A 32 8.80 20.50 -6.02
CA ILE A 32 9.12 19.26 -6.74
C ILE A 32 8.27 19.10 -7.99
N LEU A 33 6.97 19.44 -7.96
CA LEU A 33 6.06 19.31 -9.10
C LEU A 33 6.12 20.56 -10.00
N ASN A 34 6.40 20.36 -11.29
CA ASN A 34 6.35 21.41 -12.30
C ASN A 34 5.02 21.39 -13.09
N GLN A 35 4.80 22.38 -13.96
CA GLN A 35 3.55 22.48 -14.73
C GLN A 35 3.33 21.31 -15.70
N ALA A 36 4.41 20.73 -16.26
CA ALA A 36 4.31 19.57 -17.13
C ALA A 36 3.87 18.32 -16.35
N ASP A 37 4.40 18.11 -15.14
CA ASP A 37 3.98 17.04 -14.23
C ASP A 37 2.49 17.16 -13.89
N LEU A 38 2.01 18.38 -13.60
CA LEU A 38 0.61 18.65 -13.31
C LEU A 38 -0.30 18.38 -14.51
N ASN A 39 0.16 18.71 -15.73
CA ASN A 39 -0.60 18.45 -16.95
C ASN A 39 -0.70 16.94 -17.22
N GLU A 40 0.37 16.18 -17.02
CA GLU A 40 0.36 14.72 -17.16
C GLU A 40 -0.52 14.04 -16.09
N LEU A 41 -0.48 14.51 -14.84
CA LEU A 41 -1.36 14.04 -13.77
C LEU A 41 -2.84 14.26 -14.11
N ARG A 42 -3.18 15.42 -14.67
CA ARG A 42 -4.56 15.70 -15.14
C ARG A 42 -4.95 14.81 -16.31
N ARG A 43 -4.06 14.65 -17.30
CA ARG A 43 -4.28 13.82 -18.50
C ARG A 43 -4.51 12.36 -18.15
N LEU A 44 -3.78 11.85 -17.15
CA LEU A 44 -3.81 10.44 -16.75
C LEU A 44 -4.66 10.17 -15.50
N LYS A 45 -5.39 11.16 -14.97
CA LYS A 45 -6.16 11.07 -13.71
C LYS A 45 -6.97 9.78 -13.59
N THR A 46 -7.83 9.49 -14.57
CA THR A 46 -8.69 8.31 -14.57
C THR A 46 -7.88 7.01 -14.57
N GLY A 47 -6.84 6.93 -15.39
CA GLY A 47 -5.97 5.76 -15.46
C GLY A 47 -5.20 5.52 -14.17
N ILE A 48 -4.80 6.59 -13.47
CA ILE A 48 -4.16 6.50 -12.14
C ILE A 48 -5.16 6.02 -11.09
N ILE A 49 -6.37 6.58 -11.07
CA ILE A 49 -7.42 6.15 -10.14
C ILE A 49 -7.75 4.67 -10.33
N ASN A 50 -7.94 4.22 -11.57
CA ASN A 50 -8.21 2.81 -11.86
C ASN A 50 -7.02 1.94 -11.44
N ALA A 51 -5.79 2.31 -11.79
CA ALA A 51 -4.60 1.54 -11.41
C ALA A 51 -4.44 1.41 -9.88
N LEU A 52 -4.74 2.46 -9.12
CA LEU A 52 -4.74 2.41 -7.66
C LEU A 52 -5.91 1.56 -7.15
N THR A 53 -7.11 1.75 -7.67
CA THR A 53 -8.31 1.02 -7.24
C THR A 53 -8.20 -0.49 -7.51
N ASP A 54 -7.68 -0.89 -8.67
CA ASP A 54 -7.45 -2.28 -9.02
C ASP A 54 -6.42 -2.91 -8.10
N ALA A 55 -5.35 -2.17 -7.77
CA ALA A 55 -4.35 -2.61 -6.81
C ALA A 55 -4.94 -2.75 -5.39
N LEU A 56 -5.88 -1.88 -4.99
CA LEU A 56 -6.62 -2.06 -3.73
C LEU A 56 -7.48 -3.32 -3.75
N LYS A 57 -8.21 -3.55 -4.85
CA LYS A 57 -9.05 -4.74 -5.00
C LYS A 57 -8.22 -6.00 -4.91
N GLU A 58 -7.08 -6.07 -5.59
CA GLU A 58 -6.17 -7.22 -5.49
C GLU A 58 -5.80 -7.54 -4.03
N VAL A 59 -5.50 -6.53 -3.21
CA VAL A 59 -5.24 -6.75 -1.78
C VAL A 59 -6.46 -7.20 -0.99
N LEU A 60 -7.64 -6.64 -1.27
CA LEU A 60 -8.88 -7.06 -0.62
C LEU A 60 -9.25 -8.50 -1.02
N PHE A 61 -9.06 -8.87 -2.29
CA PHE A 61 -9.25 -10.23 -2.77
C PHE A 61 -8.25 -11.19 -2.11
N GLU A 62 -6.96 -10.84 -2.05
CA GLU A 62 -5.98 -11.63 -1.32
C GLU A 62 -6.31 -11.77 0.17
N HIS A 63 -6.82 -10.71 0.80
CA HIS A 63 -7.29 -10.75 2.18
C HIS A 63 -8.41 -11.77 2.36
N ASP A 64 -9.43 -11.69 1.51
CA ASP A 64 -10.62 -12.54 1.59
C ASP A 64 -10.29 -14.00 1.26
N GLU A 65 -9.43 -14.26 0.28
CA GLU A 65 -8.92 -15.61 -0.01
C GLU A 65 -8.13 -16.18 1.16
N ARG A 66 -7.22 -15.39 1.75
CA ARG A 66 -6.42 -15.83 2.91
C ARG A 66 -7.31 -16.06 4.14
N ARG A 67 -8.38 -15.28 4.30
CA ARG A 67 -9.39 -15.51 5.34
C ARG A 67 -10.12 -16.83 5.09
N ALA A 68 -10.60 -17.06 3.88
CA ALA A 68 -11.31 -18.27 3.51
C ALA A 68 -10.44 -19.53 3.71
N ILE A 69 -9.16 -19.49 3.30
CA ILE A 69 -8.20 -20.57 3.54
C ILE A 69 -7.98 -20.80 5.04
N ALA A 70 -7.83 -19.72 5.83
CA ALA A 70 -7.65 -19.82 7.27
C ALA A 70 -8.88 -20.41 8.00
N GLU A 71 -10.08 -20.07 7.54
CA GLU A 71 -11.35 -20.59 8.06
C GLU A 71 -11.53 -22.08 7.70
N ILE A 72 -11.34 -22.44 6.42
CA ILE A 72 -11.59 -23.79 5.90
C ILE A 72 -10.47 -24.76 6.30
N ASP A 73 -9.22 -24.46 5.96
CA ASP A 73 -8.09 -25.38 6.15
C ASP A 73 -7.52 -25.29 7.57
N GLY A 74 -7.55 -24.10 8.17
CA GLY A 74 -7.09 -23.86 9.53
C GLY A 74 -8.10 -24.27 10.61
N LYS A 75 -9.36 -24.54 10.22
CA LYS A 75 -10.49 -24.74 11.14
C LYS A 75 -10.61 -23.61 12.18
N LEU A 76 -10.25 -22.39 11.77
CA LEU A 76 -10.32 -21.22 12.62
C LEU A 76 -11.73 -20.64 12.61
N SER A 77 -12.13 -20.03 13.71
CA SER A 77 -13.35 -19.21 13.71
C SER A 77 -13.20 -18.04 12.72
N PRO A 78 -14.30 -17.49 12.17
CA PRO A 78 -14.24 -16.34 11.27
C PRO A 78 -13.42 -15.16 11.83
N GLU A 79 -13.52 -14.92 13.14
CA GLU A 79 -12.79 -13.85 13.84
C GLU A 79 -11.27 -14.12 13.93
N GLU A 80 -10.86 -15.38 14.10
CA GLU A 80 -9.45 -15.78 14.10
C GLU A 80 -8.86 -15.82 12.69
N ALA A 81 -9.65 -16.28 11.71
CA ALA A 81 -9.29 -16.26 10.31
C ALA A 81 -9.11 -14.82 9.81
N GLU A 82 -9.98 -13.89 10.21
CA GLU A 82 -9.85 -12.46 9.92
C GLU A 82 -8.59 -11.87 10.55
N LYS A 83 -8.34 -12.12 11.85
CA LYS A 83 -7.09 -11.66 12.50
C LYS A 83 -5.85 -12.19 11.78
N LEU A 84 -5.87 -13.44 11.31
CA LEU A 84 -4.74 -14.04 10.60
C LEU A 84 -4.56 -13.46 9.19
N ALA A 85 -5.66 -13.21 8.47
CA ALA A 85 -5.67 -12.58 7.16
C ALA A 85 -5.17 -11.13 7.25
N ILE A 86 -5.66 -10.35 8.21
CA ILE A 86 -5.19 -8.99 8.51
C ILE A 86 -3.69 -9.02 8.86
N LYS A 87 -3.24 -9.91 9.76
CA LYS A 87 -1.82 -10.03 10.12
C LYS A 87 -0.94 -10.37 8.92
N ARG A 88 -1.48 -11.05 7.90
CA ARG A 88 -0.77 -11.36 6.65
C ARG A 88 -0.71 -10.18 5.68
N VAL A 89 -1.77 -9.37 5.62
CA VAL A 89 -1.83 -8.14 4.80
C VAL A 89 -1.05 -6.99 5.42
N LEU A 90 -0.98 -6.91 6.75
CA LEU A 90 -0.20 -5.91 7.49
C LEU A 90 1.30 -6.24 7.59
N ARG A 91 1.79 -7.26 6.89
CA ARG A 91 3.25 -7.48 6.81
C ARG A 91 3.88 -6.48 5.85
N PRO A 92 5.15 -6.14 6.05
CA PRO A 92 5.91 -5.44 5.04
C PRO A 92 5.87 -6.18 3.68
N PHE A 93 5.93 -5.44 2.59
CA PHE A 93 5.92 -5.97 1.23
C PHE A 93 6.75 -5.12 0.28
N LEU A 94 7.19 -5.70 -0.83
CA LEU A 94 7.82 -4.97 -1.91
C LEU A 94 6.78 -4.53 -2.92
N GLN A 95 6.92 -3.32 -3.44
CA GLN A 95 6.17 -2.90 -4.61
C GLN A 95 6.81 -3.40 -5.89
N PRO A 96 6.10 -3.39 -7.02
CA PRO A 96 6.68 -3.82 -8.30
C PRO A 96 7.86 -2.95 -8.77
N ASN A 97 8.04 -1.73 -8.22
CA ASN A 97 9.24 -0.90 -8.44
C ASN A 97 10.41 -1.23 -7.47
N GLY A 98 10.27 -2.26 -6.63
CA GLY A 98 11.27 -2.65 -5.65
C GLY A 98 11.27 -1.80 -4.36
N GLN A 99 10.32 -0.88 -4.20
CA GLN A 99 10.21 -0.11 -2.96
C GLN A 99 9.63 -0.97 -1.84
N LEU A 100 10.33 -1.01 -0.70
CA LEU A 100 9.80 -1.61 0.52
C LEU A 100 8.73 -0.71 1.12
N VAL A 101 7.55 -1.29 1.36
CA VAL A 101 6.45 -0.69 2.12
C VAL A 101 6.33 -1.44 3.44
N ILE A 102 6.32 -0.70 4.54
CA ILE A 102 6.08 -1.22 5.89
C ILE A 102 4.77 -0.57 6.37
N PRO A 103 3.66 -1.33 6.46
CA PRO A 103 2.40 -0.81 6.97
C PRO A 103 2.54 -0.20 8.37
N PHE A 104 1.84 0.90 8.64
CA PHE A 104 1.92 1.56 9.95
C PHE A 104 1.45 0.66 11.09
N ASP A 105 0.42 -0.17 10.84
CA ASP A 105 -0.12 -1.13 11.80
C ASP A 105 0.56 -2.51 11.72
N SER A 106 1.69 -2.64 11.01
CA SER A 106 2.50 -3.86 11.01
C SER A 106 3.08 -4.14 12.39
N ASP A 107 3.59 -5.35 12.60
CA ASP A 107 4.33 -5.70 13.82
C ASP A 107 5.44 -4.64 14.12
N PRO A 108 5.50 -4.09 15.34
CA PRO A 108 6.48 -3.06 15.71
C PRO A 108 7.94 -3.44 15.45
N LYS A 109 8.27 -4.74 15.37
CA LYS A 109 9.64 -5.17 15.03
C LYS A 109 10.12 -4.62 13.69
N TYR A 110 9.19 -4.35 12.75
CA TYR A 110 9.46 -3.83 11.42
C TYR A 110 9.60 -2.29 11.37
N HIS A 111 9.20 -1.58 12.42
CA HIS A 111 9.26 -0.12 12.46
C HIS A 111 10.67 0.33 12.84
N TRP A 112 11.64 0.16 11.93
CA TRP A 112 13.04 0.58 12.13
C TRP A 112 13.17 2.06 12.52
N TRP A 113 12.15 2.87 12.22
CA TRP A 113 12.04 4.28 12.58
C TRP A 113 11.39 4.56 13.95
N LYS A 114 10.89 3.54 14.66
CA LYS A 114 10.17 3.65 15.94
C LYS A 114 10.43 2.42 16.80
N ASP A 115 11.51 2.46 17.60
CA ASP A 115 11.94 1.43 18.57
C ASP A 115 12.00 -0.03 18.04
N GLY A 116 11.90 -0.22 16.71
CA GLY A 116 11.92 -1.51 16.06
C GLY A 116 13.32 -2.12 16.12
N LYS A 117 13.37 -3.42 16.36
CA LYS A 117 14.64 -4.17 16.52
C LYS A 117 15.23 -4.65 15.19
N MET A 118 14.44 -4.63 14.11
CA MET A 118 14.83 -5.17 12.81
C MET A 118 15.31 -4.05 11.88
N ASN A 119 16.44 -4.25 11.23
CA ASN A 119 17.00 -3.28 10.29
C ASN A 119 16.40 -3.45 8.88
N LEU A 120 16.53 -2.42 8.04
CA LEU A 120 15.95 -2.41 6.69
C LEU A 120 16.35 -3.61 5.81
N SER A 121 17.58 -4.12 5.92
CA SER A 121 18.03 -5.30 5.16
C SER A 121 17.35 -6.58 5.60
N GLU A 122 17.16 -6.78 6.90
CA GLU A 122 16.45 -7.93 7.45
C GLU A 122 14.98 -7.92 7.06
N ILE A 123 14.35 -6.74 7.12
CA ILE A 123 12.96 -6.57 6.68
C ILE A 123 12.84 -6.91 5.20
N LYS A 124 13.73 -6.38 4.35
CA LYS A 124 13.73 -6.69 2.90
C LYS A 124 13.81 -8.19 2.64
N LYS A 125 14.66 -8.91 3.38
CA LYS A 125 14.81 -10.35 3.27
C LYS A 125 13.56 -11.12 3.69
N GLU A 126 12.85 -10.69 4.75
CA GLU A 126 11.56 -11.28 5.14
C GLU A 126 10.44 -10.98 4.13
N THR A 127 10.54 -9.90 3.35
CA THR A 127 9.55 -9.49 2.34
C THR A 127 9.85 -9.97 0.94
N GLU A 128 10.96 -10.66 0.72
CA GLU A 128 11.38 -11.10 -0.59
C GLU A 128 10.32 -12.05 -1.18
N GLY A 129 9.80 -11.71 -2.37
CA GLY A 129 8.70 -12.45 -3.01
C GLY A 129 7.28 -12.03 -2.59
N ILE A 130 7.12 -11.19 -1.56
CA ILE A 130 5.83 -10.59 -1.20
C ILE A 130 5.68 -9.30 -2.00
N ILE A 131 5.06 -9.39 -3.17
CA ILE A 131 4.76 -8.23 -4.01
C ILE A 131 3.38 -7.73 -3.63
N GLY A 132 3.31 -6.55 -3.02
CA GLY A 132 2.05 -5.88 -2.72
C GLY A 132 1.69 -4.82 -3.77
N PRO A 133 0.50 -4.21 -3.65
CA PRO A 133 -0.04 -3.30 -4.64
C PRO A 133 0.77 -2.01 -4.75
N TRP A 134 0.61 -1.33 -5.89
CA TRP A 134 1.07 0.05 -6.05
C TRP A 134 0.33 0.96 -5.05
N HIS A 135 1.09 1.59 -4.15
CA HIS A 135 0.66 2.36 -2.96
C HIS A 135 -0.85 2.70 -2.88
N LEU A 136 -1.60 1.92 -2.09
CA LEU A 136 -2.64 2.50 -1.25
C LEU A 136 -2.18 2.52 0.19
N ILE A 137 -2.04 3.74 0.73
CA ILE A 137 -2.14 3.95 2.17
C ILE A 137 -3.64 3.95 2.46
N LEU A 138 -4.14 2.85 3.04
CA LEU A 138 -5.42 2.86 3.73
C LEU A 138 -5.28 3.79 4.93
N LYS A 139 -5.62 5.08 4.77
CA LYS A 139 -6.01 5.87 5.93
C LYS A 139 -7.39 5.37 6.32
N ARG A 140 -7.48 4.50 7.33
CA ARG A 140 -8.71 4.40 8.11
C ARG A 140 -8.94 5.79 8.69
N ASN A 141 -9.98 6.48 8.23
CA ASN A 141 -10.54 7.55 9.01
C ASN A 141 -11.06 6.88 10.29
N ASN A 142 -10.25 6.87 11.35
CA ASN A 142 -10.82 6.85 12.69
C ASN A 142 -11.52 8.20 12.85
N HIS A 143 -12.73 8.30 12.30
CA HIS A 143 -13.76 9.10 12.93
C HIS A 143 -14.12 8.35 14.22
N GLU A 144 -13.22 8.43 15.21
CA GLU A 144 -13.66 8.34 16.59
C GLU A 144 -14.44 9.62 16.83
N ALA A 145 -15.75 9.45 16.92
CA ALA A 145 -16.62 10.40 17.54
C ALA A 145 -16.04 10.79 18.90
N ASN A 146 -15.81 12.09 19.09
CA ASN A 146 -15.92 12.78 20.37
C ASN A 146 -16.32 14.22 20.09
#